data_AF-A0A853IID9-F1
#
_entry.id   AF-A0A853IID9-F1
#
_cell.length_a   1.000
_cell.length_b   1.000
_cell.length_c   1.000
_cell.angle_alpha   90.00
_cell.angle_beta   90.00
_cell.angle_gamma   90.00
#
_symmetry.space_group_name_H-M   'P 1'
#
loop_
_entity.id
_entity.type
_entity.pdbx_description
1 polymer ?
#
loop_
_entity_poly.entity_id
_entity_poly.type
_entity_poly.pdbx_seq_one_letter_code
_entity_poly.pdbx_strand_id
1 'polypeptide(L)'
;MINTLTEPNLNRIDQSILTSSHSQPAVSNITQYNSLPGSDLSVTAWSPEVAKLAGTEGDFSERFNLIYQALQQTTTDVFIAPEYYWNQHGNTLTPFTTDQKNQLLEQLKELSTNQPDRLVIPGSIVWHDNENQGIVHNSAFVFLNGEQLQDKNGLDRYDKLDLDYEDRTFPSLNWGGGTQAGFDVNFNGKNVRIEICSDNGISDEHKPSLSSEIDLNLVLSSKIGSPHQNTKVGGSTVVCDGEGWSNQYEKAPPRQQPANLIAQFSDYLPEELRDKFIPRFRHQEILMKHVPEDILREHKPEWYPPPANSQRV
;
A
#
# COMPACT_ATOMS: atom_id res chain seq x y z
N MET A 1 30.57 -29.61 -7.73
CA MET A 1 29.26 -30.29 -7.80
C MET A 1 28.24 -29.21 -8.07
N ILE A 2 27.65 -29.23 -9.26
CA ILE A 2 26.67 -28.23 -9.71
C ILE A 2 25.32 -28.71 -9.18
N ASN A 3 24.73 -27.98 -8.24
CA ASN A 3 23.34 -28.22 -7.83
C ASN A 3 22.43 -27.78 -8.98
N THR A 4 22.03 -28.74 -9.82
CA THR A 4 20.91 -28.58 -10.75
C THR A 4 19.62 -28.53 -9.94
N LEU A 5 19.13 -27.33 -9.66
CA LEU A 5 17.74 -27.11 -9.29
C LEU A 5 16.89 -27.53 -10.49
N THR A 6 16.03 -28.53 -10.29
CA THR A 6 15.01 -28.92 -11.27
C THR A 6 14.05 -27.75 -11.48
N GLU A 7 14.06 -27.18 -12.68
CA GLU A 7 13.16 -26.11 -13.08
C GLU A 7 11.71 -26.63 -13.13
N PRO A 8 10.74 -25.99 -12.44
CA PRO A 8 9.35 -26.31 -12.62
C PRO A 8 8.90 -25.81 -14.01
N ASN A 9 8.55 -26.75 -14.88
CA ASN A 9 7.99 -26.47 -16.19
C ASN A 9 6.53 -26.00 -16.04
N LEU A 10 6.28 -24.71 -16.23
CA LEU A 10 4.94 -24.11 -16.17
C LEU A 10 4.18 -24.45 -17.46
N ASN A 11 3.59 -25.64 -17.54
CA ASN A 11 2.64 -25.94 -18.60
C ASN A 11 1.47 -24.95 -18.52
N ARG A 12 1.02 -24.45 -19.68
CA ARG A 12 -0.16 -23.57 -19.80
C ARG A 12 -1.33 -24.21 -19.05
N ILE A 13 -1.83 -23.53 -18.02
CA ILE A 13 -2.96 -24.01 -17.24
C ILE A 13 -4.20 -23.87 -18.12
N ASP A 14 -4.78 -25.00 -18.49
CA ASP A 14 -6.11 -25.00 -19.11
C ASP A 14 -7.13 -24.55 -18.06
N GLN A 15 -7.74 -23.38 -18.29
CA GLN A 15 -8.71 -22.79 -17.36
C GLN A 15 -9.93 -23.69 -17.14
N SER A 16 -10.20 -24.66 -18.03
CA SER A 16 -11.27 -25.66 -17.84
C SER A 16 -10.96 -26.68 -16.72
N ILE A 17 -9.69 -26.90 -16.39
CA ILE A 17 -9.23 -27.87 -15.38
C ILE A 17 -9.32 -27.31 -13.95
N LEU A 18 -9.42 -25.98 -13.80
CA LEU A 18 -9.52 -25.27 -12.51
C LEU A 18 -10.83 -25.56 -11.74
N THR A 19 -11.75 -26.34 -12.32
CA THR A 19 -13.05 -26.70 -11.72
C THR A 19 -13.06 -28.09 -11.05
N SER A 20 -11.97 -28.85 -11.08
CA SER A 20 -11.95 -30.22 -10.54
C SER A 20 -11.79 -30.27 -9.02
N SER A 21 -12.73 -30.97 -8.37
CA SER A 21 -12.94 -31.06 -6.93
C SER A 21 -11.86 -31.90 -6.22
N HIS A 22 -10.74 -31.28 -5.87
CA HIS A 22 -10.02 -31.60 -4.64
C HIS A 22 -10.26 -30.46 -3.65
N SER A 23 -10.08 -30.66 -2.35
CA SER A 23 -10.34 -29.65 -1.30
C SER A 23 -9.42 -28.44 -1.51
N GLN A 24 -9.80 -27.54 -2.40
CA GLN A 24 -9.04 -26.34 -2.72
C GLN A 24 -9.14 -25.37 -1.53
N PRO A 25 -8.04 -24.67 -1.19
CA PRO A 25 -8.10 -23.65 -0.17
C PRO A 25 -9.18 -22.63 -0.54
N ALA A 26 -10.13 -22.41 0.37
CA ALA A 26 -11.19 -21.43 0.14
C ALA A 26 -10.57 -20.03 0.08
N VAL A 27 -10.92 -19.27 -0.97
CA VAL A 27 -10.61 -17.84 -1.03
C VAL A 27 -11.25 -17.15 0.19
N SER A 28 -10.42 -16.44 0.94
CA SER A 28 -10.81 -15.69 2.14
C SER A 28 -10.23 -14.27 2.08
N ASN A 29 -10.66 -13.41 3.00
CA ASN A 29 -10.16 -12.04 3.18
C ASN A 29 -10.34 -11.14 1.94
N ILE A 30 -11.49 -11.27 1.30
CA ILE A 30 -11.96 -10.32 0.28
C ILE A 30 -12.63 -9.15 0.99
N THR A 31 -12.16 -7.93 0.76
CA THR A 31 -12.83 -6.70 1.18
C THR A 31 -13.26 -5.92 -0.06
N GLN A 32 -14.53 -5.52 -0.11
CA GLN A 32 -15.09 -4.75 -1.22
C GLN A 32 -15.52 -3.37 -0.77
N TYR A 33 -15.11 -2.36 -1.53
CA TYR A 33 -15.53 -0.98 -1.40
C TYR A 33 -16.37 -0.63 -2.61
N ASN A 34 -17.68 -0.47 -2.43
CA ASN A 34 -18.62 -0.38 -3.56
C ASN A 34 -18.65 0.99 -4.25
N SER A 35 -18.14 2.04 -3.60
CA SER A 35 -17.95 3.36 -4.18
C SER A 35 -17.02 4.16 -3.28
N LEU A 36 -15.94 4.69 -3.85
CA LEU A 36 -14.91 5.41 -3.11
C LEU A 36 -15.02 6.92 -3.29
N PRO A 37 -14.89 7.71 -2.22
CA PRO A 37 -14.78 9.16 -2.31
C PRO A 37 -13.71 9.60 -3.33
N GLY A 38 -14.07 10.57 -4.15
CA GLY A 38 -13.21 11.22 -5.15
C GLY A 38 -13.15 10.50 -6.50
N SER A 39 -13.19 9.17 -6.51
CA SER A 39 -13.14 8.37 -7.74
C SER A 39 -14.49 7.81 -8.18
N ASP A 40 -15.44 7.61 -7.27
CA ASP A 40 -16.70 6.87 -7.49
C ASP A 40 -16.50 5.40 -7.91
N LEU A 41 -15.24 4.95 -7.99
CA LEU A 41 -14.87 3.58 -8.37
C LEU A 41 -15.13 2.62 -7.21
N SER A 42 -15.46 1.38 -7.57
CA SER A 42 -15.51 0.25 -6.67
C SER A 42 -14.19 -0.54 -6.71
N VAL A 43 -13.73 -1.00 -5.56
CA VAL A 43 -12.44 -1.71 -5.41
C VAL A 43 -12.64 -3.00 -4.61
N THR A 44 -12.11 -4.09 -5.13
CA THR A 44 -11.89 -5.34 -4.38
C THR A 44 -10.43 -5.37 -3.96
N ALA A 45 -10.19 -5.39 -2.65
CA ALA A 45 -8.88 -5.65 -2.06
C ALA A 45 -8.87 -7.08 -1.51
N TRP A 46 -8.22 -7.99 -2.23
CA TRP A 46 -8.09 -9.38 -1.83
C TRP A 46 -6.76 -9.61 -1.12
N SER A 47 -6.84 -9.77 0.19
CA SER A 47 -5.69 -9.90 1.09
C SER A 47 -5.59 -11.32 1.63
N PRO A 48 -5.13 -12.30 0.83
CA PRO A 48 -4.83 -13.61 1.39
C PRO A 48 -3.72 -13.43 2.44
N GLU A 49 -3.76 -14.25 3.50
CA GLU A 49 -2.61 -14.34 4.39
C GLU A 49 -1.47 -15.03 3.61
N VAL A 50 -0.65 -14.23 2.93
CA VAL A 50 0.41 -14.68 2.04
C VAL A 50 1.30 -15.66 2.78
N ALA A 51 1.72 -15.36 4.02
CA ALA A 51 2.51 -16.28 4.85
C ALA A 51 1.86 -17.67 5.08
N LYS A 52 0.52 -17.79 5.05
CA LYS A 52 -0.20 -19.06 5.16
C LYS A 52 -0.34 -19.80 3.83
N LEU A 53 0.03 -19.17 2.72
CA LEU A 53 0.21 -19.83 1.41
C LEU A 53 1.55 -20.59 1.33
N ALA A 54 2.28 -20.75 2.44
CA ALA A 54 3.49 -21.56 2.54
C ALA A 54 3.30 -23.03 2.12
N GLY A 55 2.09 -23.57 2.23
CA GLY A 55 1.76 -24.91 1.71
C GLY A 55 1.74 -25.01 0.18
N THR A 56 1.71 -23.88 -0.53
CA THR A 56 1.66 -23.78 -2.00
C THR A 56 3.03 -23.49 -2.61
N GLU A 57 4.11 -23.77 -1.85
CA GLU A 57 5.50 -23.58 -2.28
C GLU A 57 5.76 -24.31 -3.61
N GLY A 58 5.77 -23.54 -4.70
CA GLY A 58 6.15 -24.01 -6.03
C GLY A 58 4.98 -24.45 -6.90
N ASP A 59 3.76 -24.46 -6.37
CA ASP A 59 2.56 -24.68 -7.17
C ASP A 59 1.97 -23.35 -7.64
N PHE A 60 2.56 -22.88 -8.74
CA PHE A 60 2.06 -21.75 -9.52
C PHE A 60 0.57 -21.87 -9.86
N SER A 61 0.10 -23.09 -10.15
CA SER A 61 -1.28 -23.33 -10.56
C SER A 61 -2.26 -23.11 -9.41
N GLU A 62 -1.87 -23.46 -8.19
CA GLU A 62 -2.68 -23.20 -7.01
C GLU A 62 -2.83 -21.69 -6.76
N ARG A 63 -1.74 -20.92 -6.84
CA ARG A 63 -1.79 -19.45 -6.69
C ARG A 63 -2.58 -18.77 -7.79
N PHE A 64 -2.40 -19.20 -9.02
CA PHE A 64 -3.16 -18.66 -10.14
C PHE A 64 -4.66 -18.95 -9.96
N ASN A 65 -5.00 -20.16 -9.53
CA ASN A 65 -6.38 -20.55 -9.24
C ASN A 65 -7.01 -19.70 -8.12
N LEU A 66 -6.26 -19.38 -7.05
CA LEU A 66 -6.77 -18.51 -5.99
C LEU A 66 -7.10 -17.10 -6.48
N ILE A 67 -6.24 -16.49 -7.32
CA ILE A 67 -6.56 -15.20 -7.96
C ILE A 67 -7.77 -15.33 -8.87
N TYR A 68 -7.80 -16.37 -9.70
CA TYR A 68 -8.95 -16.64 -10.58
C TYR A 68 -10.25 -16.69 -9.78
N GLN A 69 -10.29 -17.45 -8.70
CA GLN A 69 -11.46 -17.56 -7.83
C GLN A 69 -11.81 -16.24 -7.14
N ALA A 70 -10.83 -15.49 -6.64
CA ALA A 70 -11.07 -14.18 -6.01
C ALA A 70 -11.68 -13.18 -7.02
N LEU A 71 -11.21 -13.20 -8.26
CA LEU A 71 -11.77 -12.41 -9.36
C LEU A 71 -13.21 -12.84 -9.67
N GLN A 72 -13.50 -14.15 -9.77
CA GLN A 72 -14.85 -14.65 -10.06
C GLN A 72 -15.87 -14.33 -8.95
N GLN A 73 -15.43 -14.18 -7.71
CA GLN A 73 -16.31 -13.84 -6.59
C GLN A 73 -16.69 -12.36 -6.51
N THR A 74 -16.11 -11.52 -7.37
CA THR A 74 -16.21 -10.05 -7.24
C THR A 74 -16.41 -9.37 -8.59
N THR A 75 -17.14 -8.25 -8.60
CA THR A 75 -17.52 -7.53 -9.84
C THR A 75 -17.20 -6.04 -9.77
N THR A 76 -16.22 -5.65 -8.95
CA THR A 76 -15.82 -4.24 -8.79
C THR A 76 -14.96 -3.76 -9.94
N ASP A 77 -14.92 -2.44 -10.15
CA ASP A 77 -14.15 -1.79 -11.22
C ASP A 77 -12.64 -2.08 -11.14
N VAL A 78 -12.12 -2.21 -9.92
CA VAL A 78 -10.70 -2.51 -9.66
C VAL A 78 -10.57 -3.76 -8.80
N PHE A 79 -9.58 -4.60 -9.11
CA PHE A 79 -9.11 -5.70 -8.26
C PHE A 79 -7.64 -5.50 -7.91
N ILE A 80 -7.30 -5.59 -6.62
CA ILE A 80 -5.93 -5.54 -6.13
C ILE A 80 -5.61 -6.74 -5.22
N ALA A 81 -4.39 -7.26 -5.37
CA ALA A 81 -3.78 -8.25 -4.47
C ALA A 81 -2.47 -7.70 -3.87
N PRO A 82 -1.90 -8.32 -2.82
CA PRO A 82 -0.83 -7.72 -2.03
C PRO A 82 0.57 -7.84 -2.68
N GLU A 83 1.54 -7.14 -2.08
CA GLU A 83 2.96 -7.31 -2.40
C GLU A 83 3.42 -8.74 -2.08
N TYR A 84 4.36 -9.26 -2.88
CA TYR A 84 4.93 -10.61 -2.76
C TYR A 84 3.93 -11.75 -2.89
N TYR A 85 2.75 -11.51 -3.45
CA TYR A 85 1.82 -12.60 -3.74
C TYR A 85 2.47 -13.67 -4.61
N TRP A 86 3.29 -13.26 -5.59
CA TRP A 86 4.03 -14.17 -6.47
C TRP A 86 5.48 -14.33 -6.00
N ASN A 87 5.68 -14.79 -4.77
CA ASN A 87 7.00 -15.16 -4.30
C ASN A 87 6.93 -16.38 -3.37
N GLN A 88 7.78 -17.37 -3.64
CA GLN A 88 7.93 -18.58 -2.83
C GLN A 88 8.59 -18.24 -1.47
N HIS A 89 8.10 -18.87 -0.41
CA HIS A 89 8.13 -18.38 0.97
C HIS A 89 9.47 -18.44 1.71
N GLY A 90 9.62 -17.54 2.68
CA GLY A 90 10.68 -17.53 3.70
C GLY A 90 11.40 -16.17 3.80
N ASN A 91 12.38 -16.09 4.70
CA ASN A 91 13.37 -15.00 4.69
C ASN A 91 14.33 -15.14 3.50
N THR A 92 14.37 -16.34 2.91
CA THR A 92 15.02 -16.62 1.64
C THR A 92 13.93 -16.65 0.58
N LEU A 93 13.95 -15.66 -0.30
CA LEU A 93 13.02 -15.58 -1.41
C LEU A 93 13.55 -16.40 -2.59
N THR A 94 12.65 -17.03 -3.34
CA THR A 94 12.96 -17.64 -4.63
C THR A 94 12.34 -16.78 -5.73
N PRO A 95 13.13 -15.90 -6.38
CA PRO A 95 12.63 -15.06 -7.44
C PRO A 95 12.25 -15.92 -8.65
N PHE A 96 11.18 -15.56 -9.34
CA PHE A 96 10.85 -16.13 -10.66
C PHE A 96 11.95 -15.81 -11.67
N THR A 97 12.20 -16.71 -12.62
CA THR A 97 13.04 -16.39 -13.79
C THR A 97 12.30 -15.44 -14.74
N THR A 98 13.02 -14.78 -15.65
CA THR A 98 12.42 -13.98 -16.73
C THR A 98 11.35 -14.76 -17.51
N ASP A 99 11.62 -16.03 -17.84
CA ASP A 99 10.70 -16.89 -18.59
C ASP A 99 9.44 -17.23 -17.80
N GLN A 100 9.60 -17.59 -16.52
CA GLN A 100 8.46 -17.88 -15.66
C GLN A 100 7.59 -16.63 -15.44
N LYS A 101 8.23 -15.47 -15.24
CA LYS A 101 7.54 -14.18 -15.18
C LYS A 101 6.77 -13.93 -16.49
N ASN A 102 7.38 -14.12 -17.66
CA ASN A 102 6.70 -13.93 -18.94
C ASN A 102 5.49 -14.87 -19.10
N GLN A 103 5.64 -16.14 -18.75
CA GLN A 103 4.55 -17.13 -18.78
C GLN A 103 3.41 -16.75 -17.82
N LEU A 104 3.73 -16.22 -16.64
CA LEU A 104 2.75 -15.69 -15.69
C LEU A 104 2.00 -14.50 -16.28
N LEU A 105 2.71 -13.52 -16.86
CA LEU A 105 2.10 -12.34 -17.46
C LEU A 105 1.13 -12.71 -18.59
N GLU A 106 1.47 -13.66 -19.45
CA GLU A 106 0.56 -14.12 -20.51
C GLU A 106 -0.73 -14.74 -19.95
N GLN A 107 -0.64 -15.53 -18.87
CA GLN A 107 -1.82 -16.08 -18.21
C GLN A 107 -2.65 -15.00 -17.49
N LEU A 108 -2.02 -13.98 -16.92
CA LEU A 108 -2.70 -12.85 -16.29
C LEU A 108 -3.38 -11.94 -17.32
N LYS A 109 -2.80 -11.77 -18.51
CA LYS A 109 -3.44 -11.11 -19.65
C LYS A 109 -4.70 -11.88 -20.07
N GLU A 110 -4.60 -13.19 -20.29
CA GLU A 110 -5.75 -14.04 -20.63
C GLU A 110 -6.85 -13.96 -19.55
N LEU A 111 -6.45 -13.95 -18.28
CA LEU A 111 -7.37 -13.77 -17.16
C LEU A 111 -8.07 -12.40 -17.19
N SER A 112 -7.33 -11.33 -17.46
CA SER A 112 -7.88 -9.97 -17.57
C SER A 112 -8.82 -9.82 -18.77
N THR A 113 -8.60 -10.53 -19.89
CA THR A 113 -9.55 -10.56 -21.02
C THR A 113 -10.93 -11.09 -20.58
N ASN A 114 -10.96 -12.04 -19.64
CA ASN A 114 -12.20 -12.58 -19.08
C ASN A 114 -12.82 -11.70 -17.98
N GLN A 115 -12.28 -10.50 -17.75
CA GLN A 115 -12.73 -9.51 -16.77
C GLN A 115 -12.89 -8.15 -17.49
N PRO A 116 -13.87 -8.02 -18.41
CA PRO A 116 -14.00 -6.82 -19.24
C PRO A 116 -14.26 -5.58 -18.37
N ASP A 117 -13.63 -4.48 -18.77
CA ASP A 117 -13.72 -3.16 -18.16
C ASP A 117 -13.30 -3.12 -16.68
N ARG A 118 -12.47 -4.08 -16.28
CA ARG A 118 -11.92 -4.20 -14.93
C ARG A 118 -10.42 -3.98 -14.92
N LEU A 119 -9.95 -3.11 -14.03
CA LEU A 119 -8.53 -2.93 -13.76
C LEU A 119 -8.05 -4.06 -12.82
N VAL A 120 -7.14 -4.91 -13.29
CA VAL A 120 -6.64 -6.07 -12.54
C VAL A 120 -5.17 -5.85 -12.16
N ILE A 121 -4.90 -5.82 -10.86
CA ILE A 121 -3.55 -5.71 -10.29
C ILE A 121 -3.31 -6.94 -9.39
N PRO A 122 -2.72 -8.02 -9.92
CA PRO A 122 -2.69 -9.33 -9.27
C PRO A 122 -1.62 -9.47 -8.18
N GLY A 123 -1.22 -8.38 -7.54
CA GLY A 123 -0.12 -8.36 -6.58
C GLY A 123 1.23 -8.10 -7.25
N SER A 124 2.27 -7.98 -6.44
CA SER A 124 3.64 -7.82 -6.96
C SER A 124 4.33 -9.17 -7.19
N ILE A 125 5.24 -9.18 -8.17
CA ILE A 125 6.03 -10.32 -8.61
C ILE A 125 7.48 -10.06 -8.28
N VAL A 126 8.12 -11.03 -7.63
CA VAL A 126 9.58 -11.00 -7.43
C VAL A 126 10.23 -11.91 -8.45
N TRP A 127 11.12 -11.34 -9.25
CA TRP A 127 11.74 -12.05 -10.36
C TRP A 127 13.16 -11.52 -10.61
N HIS A 128 14.01 -12.36 -11.18
CA HIS A 128 15.38 -11.98 -11.51
C HIS A 128 15.55 -11.79 -13.01
N ASP A 129 16.19 -10.69 -13.38
CA ASP A 129 16.48 -10.33 -14.75
C ASP A 129 17.76 -11.04 -15.21
N ASN A 130 17.58 -12.12 -15.97
CA ASN A 130 18.69 -12.89 -16.55
C ASN A 130 19.55 -12.06 -17.51
N GLU A 131 18.97 -11.05 -18.17
CA GLU A 131 19.70 -10.20 -19.12
C GLU A 131 20.56 -9.16 -18.39
N ASN A 132 20.15 -8.79 -17.18
CA ASN A 132 20.82 -7.79 -16.35
C ASN A 132 21.52 -8.40 -15.13
N GLN A 133 22.33 -9.44 -15.37
CA GLN A 133 23.20 -10.07 -14.37
C GLN A 133 22.48 -10.69 -13.15
N GLY A 134 21.20 -11.03 -13.28
CA GLY A 134 20.42 -11.61 -12.18
C GLY A 134 19.99 -10.58 -11.14
N ILE A 135 19.85 -9.30 -11.51
CA ILE A 135 19.24 -8.29 -10.64
C ILE A 135 17.79 -8.70 -10.35
N VAL A 136 17.38 -8.61 -9.08
CA VAL A 136 16.04 -8.96 -8.64
C VAL A 136 15.16 -7.74 -8.56
N HIS A 137 13.96 -7.85 -9.10
CA HIS A 137 12.94 -6.81 -9.10
C HIS A 137 11.74 -7.24 -8.26
N ASN A 138 11.10 -6.25 -7.63
CA ASN A 138 9.76 -6.38 -7.05
C ASN A 138 8.83 -5.49 -7.86
N SER A 139 8.05 -6.11 -8.76
CA SER A 139 7.32 -5.38 -9.80
C SER A 139 5.82 -5.58 -9.67
N ALA A 140 5.05 -4.53 -9.92
CA ALA A 140 3.61 -4.62 -10.15
C ALA A 140 3.28 -4.46 -11.64
N PHE A 141 2.31 -5.25 -12.09
CA PHE A 141 1.78 -5.24 -13.45
C PHE A 141 0.30 -4.93 -13.41
N VAL A 142 -0.16 -4.05 -14.31
CA VAL A 142 -1.54 -3.56 -14.31
C VAL A 142 -2.18 -3.95 -15.63
N PHE A 143 -3.30 -4.66 -15.55
CA PHE A 143 -3.99 -5.19 -16.72
C PHE A 143 -5.39 -4.59 -16.88
N LEU A 144 -5.78 -4.35 -18.14
CA LEU A 144 -7.13 -3.98 -18.52
C LEU A 144 -7.47 -4.65 -19.85
N ASN A 145 -8.55 -5.44 -19.89
CA ASN A 145 -9.01 -6.13 -21.10
C ASN A 145 -7.92 -7.00 -21.79
N GLY A 146 -6.99 -7.55 -21.00
CA GLY A 146 -5.87 -8.34 -21.49
C GLY A 146 -4.66 -7.53 -21.98
N GLU A 147 -4.71 -6.20 -21.89
CA GLU A 147 -3.57 -5.34 -22.18
C GLU A 147 -2.80 -4.99 -20.89
N GLN A 148 -1.48 -5.02 -20.96
CA GLN A 148 -0.62 -4.46 -19.91
C GLN A 148 -0.53 -2.94 -20.09
N LEU A 149 -0.90 -2.18 -19.07
CA LEU A 149 -1.04 -0.72 -19.21
C LEU A 149 0.30 0.02 -19.15
N GLN A 150 1.33 -0.57 -18.54
CA GLN A 150 2.68 -0.01 -18.53
C GLN A 150 3.19 0.25 -19.97
N ASP A 151 2.92 -0.69 -20.90
CA ASP A 151 3.39 -0.61 -22.28
C ASP A 151 2.94 0.67 -22.98
N LYS A 152 1.73 1.15 -22.65
CA LYS A 152 1.17 2.40 -23.20
C LYS A 152 1.87 3.66 -22.69
N ASN A 153 2.46 3.57 -21.50
CA ASN A 153 3.22 4.65 -20.87
C ASN A 153 4.73 4.55 -21.17
N GLY A 154 5.14 3.67 -22.09
CA GLY A 154 6.55 3.46 -22.43
C GLY A 154 7.35 2.78 -21.32
N LEU A 155 6.67 2.13 -20.38
CA LEU A 155 7.26 1.33 -19.31
C LEU A 155 6.99 -0.14 -19.62
N ASP A 156 7.94 -1.01 -19.29
CA ASP A 156 7.74 -2.45 -19.37
C ASP A 156 7.13 -3.02 -18.08
N ARG A 157 7.22 -2.27 -16.97
CA ARG A 157 6.73 -2.61 -15.63
C ARG A 157 6.79 -1.41 -14.69
N TYR A 158 6.21 -1.55 -13.49
CA TYR A 158 6.49 -0.68 -12.35
C TYR A 158 7.29 -1.46 -11.31
N ASP A 159 8.56 -1.10 -11.14
CA ASP A 159 9.43 -1.62 -10.09
C ASP A 159 9.37 -0.72 -8.86
N LYS A 160 9.30 -1.34 -7.68
CA LYS A 160 9.41 -0.66 -6.39
C LYS A 160 10.72 0.16 -6.31
N LEU A 161 10.63 1.41 -5.88
CA LEU A 161 11.79 2.32 -5.80
C LEU A 161 12.57 2.12 -4.50
N ASP A 162 11.89 2.21 -3.35
CA ASP A 162 12.54 2.14 -2.05
C ASP A 162 12.66 0.69 -1.55
N LEU A 163 13.87 0.17 -1.64
CA LEU A 163 14.25 -1.16 -1.18
C LEU A 163 14.87 -1.15 0.22
N ASP A 164 14.91 0.00 0.91
CA ASP A 164 15.72 0.25 2.13
C ASP A 164 15.30 -0.59 3.35
N TYR A 165 14.32 -1.48 3.20
CA TYR A 165 13.76 -2.31 4.26
C TYR A 165 13.65 -3.80 3.91
N GLU A 166 14.27 -4.26 2.82
CA GLU A 166 14.21 -5.69 2.49
C GLU A 166 15.26 -6.49 3.26
N ASP A 167 14.92 -6.92 4.49
CA ASP A 167 15.65 -7.96 5.26
C ASP A 167 15.73 -9.31 4.51
N ARG A 168 15.07 -9.40 3.36
CA ARG A 168 14.99 -10.57 2.50
C ARG A 168 16.21 -10.62 1.59
N THR A 169 17.00 -11.67 1.76
CA THR A 169 18.28 -11.83 1.08
C THR A 169 18.23 -12.94 0.05
N PHE A 170 18.99 -12.77 -1.03
CA PHE A 170 19.30 -13.84 -1.97
C PHE A 170 20.75 -14.29 -1.77
N PRO A 171 21.06 -15.60 -1.86
CA PRO A 171 22.44 -16.09 -1.69
C PRO A 171 23.45 -15.51 -2.69
N SER A 172 23.00 -15.14 -3.89
CA SER A 172 23.89 -14.72 -4.99
C SER A 172 23.31 -13.65 -5.92
N LEU A 173 22.22 -12.99 -5.52
CA LEU A 173 21.53 -11.98 -6.34
C LEU A 173 21.40 -10.67 -5.55
N ASN A 174 21.29 -9.56 -6.26
CA ASN A 174 21.12 -8.23 -5.67
C ASN A 174 19.78 -7.63 -6.10
N TRP A 175 19.16 -6.86 -5.21
CA TRP A 175 17.98 -6.08 -5.57
C TRP A 175 18.31 -4.97 -6.57
N GLY A 176 17.40 -4.73 -7.51
CA GLY A 176 17.38 -3.58 -8.41
C GLY A 176 16.23 -2.67 -8.04
N GLY A 177 16.52 -1.39 -7.81
CA GLY A 177 15.50 -0.38 -7.56
C GLY A 177 14.80 0.06 -8.84
N GLY A 178 13.55 0.47 -8.70
CA GLY A 178 12.80 1.16 -9.76
C GLY A 178 13.32 2.57 -10.02
N THR A 179 12.66 3.27 -10.93
CA THR A 179 12.98 4.65 -11.31
C THR A 179 12.00 5.69 -10.73
N GLN A 180 10.87 5.22 -10.19
CA GLN A 180 9.78 6.06 -9.68
C GLN A 180 9.01 5.34 -8.57
N ALA A 181 8.46 6.12 -7.63
CA ALA A 181 7.73 5.68 -6.44
C ALA A 181 6.22 5.55 -6.68
N GLY A 182 5.82 4.91 -7.77
CA GLY A 182 4.43 4.68 -8.12
C GLY A 182 4.19 4.57 -9.62
N PHE A 183 3.01 4.11 -10.01
CA PHE A 183 2.54 4.05 -11.38
C PHE A 183 1.14 4.64 -11.50
N ASP A 184 1.00 5.63 -12.37
CA ASP A 184 -0.25 6.37 -12.56
C ASP A 184 -0.93 5.93 -13.86
N VAL A 185 -2.25 5.72 -13.77
CA VAL A 185 -3.12 5.33 -14.90
C VAL A 185 -4.41 6.12 -14.83
N ASN A 186 -4.90 6.58 -15.99
CA ASN A 186 -6.25 7.09 -16.11
C ASN A 186 -7.23 5.94 -16.40
N PHE A 187 -8.21 5.74 -15.53
CA PHE A 187 -9.21 4.69 -15.64
C PHE A 187 -10.60 5.27 -15.35
N ASN A 188 -11.54 5.10 -16.28
CA ASN A 188 -12.88 5.71 -16.23
C ASN A 188 -12.87 7.22 -15.91
N GLY A 189 -11.89 7.94 -16.47
CA GLY A 189 -11.72 9.38 -16.26
C GLY A 189 -11.14 9.77 -14.91
N LYS A 190 -10.69 8.81 -14.11
CA LYS A 190 -10.07 9.02 -12.79
C LYS A 190 -8.58 8.69 -12.82
N ASN A 191 -7.78 9.46 -12.10
CA ASN A 191 -6.36 9.22 -11.94
C ASN A 191 -6.15 8.24 -10.78
N VAL A 192 -5.69 7.05 -11.13
CA VAL A 192 -5.42 5.96 -10.20
C VAL A 192 -3.91 5.76 -10.09
N ARG A 193 -3.40 5.79 -8.86
CA ARG A 193 -2.00 5.49 -8.55
C ARG A 193 -1.88 4.10 -7.97
N ILE A 194 -0.83 3.39 -8.36
CA ILE A 194 -0.40 2.11 -7.79
C ILE A 194 0.94 2.34 -7.10
N GLU A 195 1.06 1.96 -5.82
CA GLU A 195 2.29 2.04 -5.03
C GLU A 195 2.59 0.67 -4.39
N ILE A 196 3.86 0.31 -4.27
CA ILE A 196 4.30 -0.90 -3.57
C ILE A 196 4.91 -0.53 -2.22
N CYS A 197 4.21 -0.89 -1.15
CA CYS A 197 4.68 -0.83 0.23
C CYS A 197 5.32 0.51 0.63
N SER A 198 6.64 0.56 0.82
CA SER A 198 7.41 1.75 1.22
C SER A 198 7.32 2.91 0.25
N ASP A 199 7.02 2.68 -1.04
CA ASP A 199 6.83 3.75 -2.02
C ASP A 199 5.69 4.72 -1.63
N ASN A 200 4.75 4.24 -0.80
CA ASN A 200 3.70 5.06 -0.23
C ASN A 200 4.23 6.17 0.70
N GLY A 201 5.41 6.03 1.31
CA GLY A 201 6.02 7.07 2.14
C GLY A 201 6.90 8.08 1.38
N ILE A 202 7.18 7.83 0.11
CA ILE A 202 8.13 8.64 -0.67
C ILE A 202 7.50 9.96 -1.10
N SER A 203 8.31 11.02 -1.16
CA SER A 203 7.92 12.35 -1.62
C SER A 203 7.41 12.35 -3.07
N ASP A 204 6.50 13.28 -3.37
CA ASP A 204 5.90 13.44 -4.71
C ASP A 204 6.94 13.74 -5.82
N GLU A 205 8.14 14.22 -5.48
CA GLU A 205 9.20 14.50 -6.46
C GLU A 205 9.76 13.24 -7.14
N HIS A 206 9.55 12.07 -6.53
CA HIS A 206 9.89 10.77 -7.08
C HIS A 206 8.69 10.06 -7.71
N LYS A 207 7.53 10.73 -7.84
CA LYS A 207 6.30 10.15 -8.37
C LYS A 207 5.96 10.73 -9.74
N PRO A 208 5.20 10.00 -10.59
CA PRO A 208 4.87 10.47 -11.93
C PRO A 208 3.98 11.73 -11.93
N SER A 209 3.16 11.91 -10.90
CA SER A 209 2.27 13.07 -10.74
C SER A 209 2.22 13.51 -9.28
N LEU A 210 1.70 14.71 -9.01
CA LEU A 210 1.51 15.16 -7.63
C LEU A 210 0.35 14.41 -6.97
N SER A 211 0.43 14.16 -5.67
CA SER A 211 -0.66 13.53 -4.91
C SER A 211 -1.98 14.29 -5.06
N SER A 212 -1.93 15.62 -5.24
CA SER A 212 -3.11 16.48 -5.46
C SER A 212 -3.90 16.19 -6.75
N GLU A 213 -3.34 15.38 -7.66
CA GLU A 213 -3.96 15.01 -8.94
C GLU A 213 -4.57 13.60 -8.91
N ILE A 214 -4.31 12.83 -7.84
CA ILE A 214 -4.72 11.42 -7.74
C ILE A 214 -6.08 11.29 -7.05
N ASP A 215 -7.01 10.62 -7.72
CA ASP A 215 -8.36 10.33 -7.19
C ASP A 215 -8.36 9.11 -6.27
N LEU A 216 -7.62 8.08 -6.67
CA LEU A 216 -7.54 6.79 -5.99
C LEU A 216 -6.08 6.33 -5.92
N ASN A 217 -5.60 6.06 -4.72
CA ASN A 217 -4.30 5.42 -4.52
C ASN A 217 -4.49 3.97 -4.08
N LEU A 218 -3.78 3.03 -4.70
CA LEU A 218 -3.82 1.60 -4.45
C LEU A 218 -2.46 1.16 -3.94
N VAL A 219 -2.40 0.74 -2.69
CA VAL A 219 -1.14 0.33 -2.04
C VAL A 219 -1.12 -1.18 -1.88
N LEU A 220 -0.20 -1.82 -2.61
CA LEU A 220 0.10 -3.23 -2.49
C LEU A 220 1.17 -3.37 -1.41
N SER A 221 0.88 -4.09 -0.32
CA SER A 221 1.86 -4.24 0.76
C SER A 221 1.92 -5.66 1.27
N SER A 222 3.09 -6.04 1.76
CA SER A 222 3.31 -7.27 2.49
C SER A 222 3.01 -7.13 3.97
N LYS A 223 3.14 -5.89 4.47
CA LYS A 223 2.72 -5.42 5.78
C LYS A 223 2.75 -3.89 5.79
N ILE A 224 1.63 -3.23 6.01
CA ILE A 224 1.64 -1.77 6.20
C ILE A 224 0.72 -1.37 7.35
N GLY A 225 1.24 -0.51 8.21
CA GLY A 225 0.47 0.07 9.31
C GLY A 225 -0.50 1.14 8.80
N SER A 226 -0.24 2.38 9.17
CA SER A 226 -1.02 3.53 8.68
C SER A 226 -0.41 4.04 7.37
N PRO A 227 -1.09 3.87 6.21
CA PRO A 227 -0.58 4.37 4.94
C PRO A 227 -0.63 5.89 4.87
N HIS A 228 0.25 6.46 4.06
CA HIS A 228 0.14 7.83 3.58
C HIS A 228 -1.02 7.94 2.59
N GLN A 229 -1.81 9.00 2.75
CA GLN A 229 -2.95 9.30 1.90
C GLN A 229 -2.49 10.14 0.69
N ASN A 230 -1.82 9.49 -0.27
CA ASN A 230 -1.24 10.12 -1.47
C ASN A 230 -2.30 10.39 -2.56
N THR A 231 -3.37 11.06 -2.17
CA THR A 231 -4.46 11.47 -3.04
C THR A 231 -4.74 12.96 -2.92
N LYS A 232 -5.65 13.47 -3.74
CA LYS A 232 -6.25 14.79 -3.55
C LYS A 232 -7.18 14.78 -2.34
N VAL A 233 -7.48 15.96 -1.79
CA VAL A 233 -8.50 16.06 -0.73
C VAL A 233 -9.84 15.51 -1.24
N GLY A 234 -10.45 14.62 -0.46
CA GLY A 234 -11.65 13.88 -0.83
C GLY A 234 -11.40 12.64 -1.70
N GLY A 235 -10.15 12.36 -2.10
CA GLY A 235 -9.75 11.11 -2.75
C GLY A 235 -9.49 9.99 -1.75
N SER A 236 -9.36 8.76 -2.24
CA SER A 236 -9.26 7.55 -1.40
C SER A 236 -7.95 6.79 -1.57
N THR A 237 -7.38 6.30 -0.47
CA THR A 237 -6.28 5.32 -0.49
C THR A 237 -6.84 3.96 -0.04
N VAL A 238 -6.67 2.93 -0.86
CA VAL A 238 -7.00 1.54 -0.51
C VAL A 238 -5.71 0.77 -0.34
N VAL A 239 -5.62 0.04 0.77
CA VAL A 239 -4.51 -0.84 1.10
C VAL A 239 -4.95 -2.29 0.98
N CYS A 240 -4.09 -3.09 0.36
CA CYS A 240 -4.19 -4.55 0.31
C CYS A 240 -2.90 -5.15 0.90
N ASP A 241 -3.00 -5.68 2.12
CA ASP A 241 -1.89 -6.25 2.88
C ASP A 241 -1.82 -7.78 2.70
N GLY A 242 -0.62 -8.34 2.64
CA GLY A 242 -0.35 -9.78 2.64
C GLY A 242 -0.57 -10.48 3.99
N GLU A 243 -0.90 -9.77 5.07
CA GLU A 243 -1.20 -10.33 6.40
C GLU A 243 -2.70 -10.58 6.65
N GLY A 244 -3.54 -10.59 5.60
CA GLY A 244 -4.96 -10.88 5.76
C GLY A 244 -5.86 -9.65 5.97
N TRP A 245 -5.33 -8.45 5.75
CA TRP A 245 -5.99 -7.20 6.09
C TRP A 245 -6.05 -6.23 4.91
N SER A 246 -7.19 -5.56 4.76
CA SER A 246 -7.40 -4.47 3.81
C SER A 246 -8.11 -3.33 4.50
N ASN A 247 -7.81 -2.09 4.12
CA ASN A 247 -8.55 -0.93 4.63
C ASN A 247 -8.59 0.21 3.60
N GLN A 248 -9.48 1.15 3.83
CA GLN A 248 -9.64 2.36 3.04
C GLN A 248 -9.51 3.61 3.91
N TYR A 249 -8.89 4.64 3.33
CA TYR A 249 -8.68 5.93 3.96
C TYR A 249 -9.05 7.05 3.01
N GLU A 250 -10.01 7.88 3.39
CA GLU A 250 -10.30 9.13 2.68
C GLU A 250 -9.31 10.21 3.13
N LYS A 251 -8.79 10.97 2.17
CA LYS A 251 -7.96 12.13 2.48
C LYS A 251 -8.81 13.31 2.91
N ALA A 252 -8.89 13.50 4.22
CA ALA A 252 -9.51 14.69 4.79
C ALA A 252 -8.72 15.95 4.42
N PRO A 253 -9.38 17.12 4.33
CA PRO A 253 -8.67 18.39 4.27
C PRO A 253 -7.75 18.50 5.49
N PRO A 254 -6.60 19.20 5.37
CA PRO A 254 -5.75 19.45 6.52
C PRO A 254 -6.62 20.00 7.64
N ARG A 255 -6.65 19.32 8.79
CA ARG A 255 -7.27 19.90 9.97
C ARG A 255 -6.62 21.27 10.14
N GLN A 256 -7.43 22.33 10.14
CA GLN A 256 -6.95 23.61 10.64
C GLN A 256 -6.45 23.31 12.05
N GLN A 257 -5.13 23.19 12.20
CA GLN A 257 -4.57 23.14 13.52
C GLN A 257 -5.06 24.44 14.16
N PRO A 258 -5.77 24.40 15.29
CA PRO A 258 -6.02 25.62 16.03
C PRO A 258 -4.66 26.30 16.14
N ALA A 259 -4.57 27.54 15.64
CA ALA A 259 -3.32 28.26 15.46
C ALA A 259 -2.41 27.92 16.63
N ASN A 260 -1.23 27.32 16.34
CA ASN A 260 -0.41 26.69 17.36
C ASN A 260 -0.29 27.64 18.55
N LEU A 261 -1.07 27.38 19.61
CA LEU A 261 -1.23 28.33 20.70
C LEU A 261 0.14 28.60 21.32
N ILE A 262 1.05 27.62 21.26
CA ILE A 262 2.44 27.75 21.71
C ILE A 262 3.24 28.70 20.81
N ALA A 263 3.05 28.67 19.49
CA ALA A 263 3.70 29.62 18.57
C ALA A 263 3.17 31.06 18.78
N GLN A 264 1.86 31.20 19.00
CA GLN A 264 1.29 32.51 19.38
C GLN A 264 1.80 32.96 20.75
N PHE A 265 1.87 32.08 21.74
CA PHE A 265 2.43 32.38 23.07
C PHE A 265 3.91 32.77 23.03
N SER A 266 4.73 32.13 22.17
CA SER A 266 6.15 32.47 22.04
C SER A 266 6.38 33.88 21.50
N ASP A 267 5.46 34.38 20.65
CA ASP A 267 5.55 35.74 20.11
C ASP A 267 5.30 36.81 21.19
N TYR A 268 4.53 36.48 22.24
CA TYR A 268 4.27 37.36 23.40
C TYR A 268 5.28 37.19 24.54
N LEU A 269 6.16 36.19 24.49
CA LEU A 269 7.21 35.99 25.50
C LEU A 269 8.47 36.79 25.14
N PRO A 270 9.06 37.54 26.09
CA PRO A 270 10.41 38.09 25.97
C PRO A 270 11.42 36.99 25.60
N GLU A 271 12.46 37.35 24.84
CA GLU A 271 13.45 36.42 24.29
C GLU A 271 14.06 35.51 25.36
N GLU A 272 14.28 36.02 26.58
CA GLU A 272 14.87 35.27 27.68
C GLU A 272 13.98 34.15 28.25
N LEU A 273 12.67 34.15 27.93
CA LEU A 273 11.71 33.16 28.40
C LEU A 273 11.37 32.10 27.33
N ARG A 274 11.67 32.35 26.06
CA ARG A 274 11.34 31.43 24.96
C ARG A 274 12.03 30.07 25.13
N ASP A 275 13.29 30.07 25.54
CA ASP A 275 14.09 28.85 25.76
C ASP A 275 13.70 28.06 27.03
N LYS A 276 12.99 28.70 27.98
CA LYS A 276 12.55 28.05 29.22
C LYS A 276 11.20 27.35 29.13
N PHE A 277 10.38 27.69 28.13
CA PHE A 277 8.96 27.29 28.09
C PHE A 277 8.59 26.36 26.91
N ILE A 278 9.48 26.07 25.96
CA ILE A 278 9.26 25.05 24.93
C ILE A 278 9.45 23.66 25.58
N PRO A 279 8.39 22.85 25.78
CA PRO A 279 8.43 21.83 26.83
C PRO A 279 8.85 20.45 26.32
N ARG A 280 9.77 19.80 27.06
CA ARG A 280 9.56 18.41 27.44
C ARG A 280 8.93 18.41 28.84
N PHE A 281 7.60 18.36 28.86
CA PHE A 281 6.75 17.96 29.99
C PHE A 281 7.00 18.65 31.34
N ARG A 282 6.45 19.86 31.60
CA ARG A 282 5.90 20.36 32.90
C ARG A 282 5.19 21.73 32.73
N HIS A 283 4.10 21.80 31.96
CA HIS A 283 3.50 23.09 31.56
C HIS A 283 2.65 23.75 32.67
N GLN A 284 1.89 22.99 33.46
CA GLN A 284 0.96 23.54 34.45
C GLN A 284 1.66 24.13 35.69
N GLU A 285 2.57 23.38 36.33
CA GLU A 285 3.25 23.80 37.57
C GLU A 285 4.09 25.07 37.39
N ILE A 286 4.76 25.21 36.23
CA ILE A 286 5.61 26.36 35.95
C ILE A 286 4.76 27.61 35.69
N LEU A 287 3.69 27.49 34.91
CA LEU A 287 2.80 28.62 34.64
C LEU A 287 2.11 29.11 35.91
N MET A 288 1.60 28.21 36.74
CA MET A 288 1.02 28.57 38.04
C MET A 288 2.00 29.28 38.99
N LYS A 289 3.32 29.12 38.78
CA LYS A 289 4.35 29.77 39.59
C LYS A 289 4.79 31.14 39.04
N HIS A 290 4.62 31.40 37.75
CA HIS A 290 5.27 32.51 37.06
C HIS A 290 4.32 33.45 36.31
N VAL A 291 3.07 33.06 36.05
CA VAL A 291 2.06 33.91 35.43
C VAL A 291 1.11 34.43 36.50
N PRO A 292 0.71 35.73 36.47
CA PRO A 292 -0.30 36.28 37.37
C PRO A 292 -1.60 35.46 37.39
N GLU A 293 -2.15 35.26 38.58
CA GLU A 293 -3.30 34.37 38.81
C GLU A 293 -4.57 34.83 38.08
N ASP A 294 -4.77 36.15 37.94
CA ASP A 294 -5.88 36.75 37.21
C ASP A 294 -5.88 36.36 35.73
N ILE A 295 -4.71 36.43 35.07
CA ILE A 295 -4.53 36.01 33.68
C ILE A 295 -4.80 34.50 33.52
N LEU A 296 -4.30 33.69 34.45
CA LEU A 296 -4.51 32.24 34.40
C LEU A 296 -5.97 31.83 34.66
N ARG A 297 -6.70 32.55 35.51
CA ARG A 297 -8.14 32.31 35.75
C ARG A 297 -9.00 32.67 34.55
N GLU A 298 -8.61 33.69 33.77
CA GLU A 298 -9.31 34.06 32.55
C GLU A 298 -9.16 33.00 31.45
N HIS A 299 -7.95 32.46 31.26
CA HIS A 299 -7.64 31.59 30.12
C HIS A 299 -7.60 30.09 30.43
N LYS A 300 -7.43 29.69 31.69
CA LYS A 300 -7.36 28.29 32.17
C LYS A 300 -8.14 28.08 33.48
N PRO A 301 -9.45 28.40 33.52
CA PRO A 301 -10.26 28.27 34.73
C PRO A 301 -10.32 26.82 35.26
N GLU A 302 -10.13 25.81 34.41
CA GLU A 302 -10.12 24.38 34.77
C GLU A 302 -8.93 23.96 35.65
N TRP A 303 -7.88 24.78 35.75
CA TRP A 303 -6.72 24.50 36.61
C TRP A 303 -6.93 24.89 38.08
N TYR A 304 -8.00 25.63 38.37
CA TYR A 304 -8.31 26.09 39.70
C TYR A 304 -9.45 25.27 40.31
N PRO A 305 -9.40 24.97 41.62
CA PRO A 305 -10.53 24.36 42.29
C PRO A 305 -11.77 25.26 42.13
N PRO A 306 -12.96 24.68 41.98
CA PRO A 306 -14.19 25.45 41.90
C PRO A 306 -14.32 26.36 43.13
N PRO A 307 -14.81 27.59 42.98
CA PRO A 307 -14.95 28.51 44.10
C PRO A 307 -15.78 27.84 45.20
N ALA A 308 -15.31 27.91 46.44
CA ALA A 308 -15.79 27.13 47.58
C ALA A 308 -17.28 27.31 47.95
N ASN A 309 -18.04 28.13 47.21
CA ASN A 309 -19.46 28.40 47.40
C ASN A 309 -20.36 27.96 46.24
N SER A 310 -19.88 27.17 45.26
CA SER A 310 -20.72 26.60 44.19
C SER A 310 -21.32 25.23 44.50
N GLN A 311 -21.49 24.87 45.78
CA GLN A 311 -22.43 23.84 46.19
C GLN A 311 -23.65 24.48 46.87
N ARG A 312 -24.69 24.70 46.05
CA ARG A 312 -26.15 24.74 46.30
C ARG A 312 -26.80 25.84 45.44
N VAL A 313 -27.20 25.47 44.22
CA VAL A 313 -28.62 25.31 43.79
C VAL A 313 -28.64 24.21 42.75
#